data_AF-A0A832FV70-F1
#
_entry.id   AF-A0A832FV70-F1
#
_cell.length_a   1.000
_cell.length_b   1.000
_cell.length_c   1.000
_cell.angle_alpha   90.00
_cell.angle_beta   90.00
_cell.angle_gamma   90.00
#
_symmetry.space_group_name_H-M   'P 1'
#
loop_
_entity.id
_entity.type
_entity.pdbx_description
1 polymer ?
#
loop_
_entity_poly.entity_id
_entity_poly.type
_entity_poly.pdbx_seq_one_letter_code
_entity_poly.pdbx_strand_id
1 'polypeptide(L)'
;MMPDGEYVYQKLVPVFMCPSDDSEEKQRDTNRALYNYAMSMGAQAMPPLFACSLARYVGFGPSGADNGNWFGTGPEGHGNWSWGEPNRAISGIFSRGGWRFLPGWVGSPVDTHHAPWAARFRDITDGTANVIAMGEYRPKCGDHTWANGWFHANAIWLATTSPINFPTCPGEFGNPVDPWNGWAGPLPGRACNHFQSWNTSMGFKSRHPGGAQFVFCDGSVHFLSETMNYDMYQRLGDRRDGRPVFGF
;
A
#
# COMPACT_ATOMS: atom_id res chain seq x y z
N MET A 1 16.03 7.63 -21.58
CA MET A 1 17.49 7.74 -21.69
C MET A 1 17.91 6.78 -22.77
N MET A 2 18.67 7.23 -23.76
CA MET A 2 19.26 6.33 -24.76
C MET A 2 20.30 5.42 -24.07
N PRO A 3 20.71 4.30 -24.71
CA PRO A 3 21.77 3.43 -24.18
C PRO A 3 23.11 4.13 -23.90
N ASP A 4 23.35 5.31 -24.47
CA ASP A 4 24.53 6.16 -24.27
C ASP A 4 24.39 7.16 -23.10
N GLY A 5 23.25 7.18 -22.41
CA GLY A 5 22.98 8.10 -21.31
C GLY A 5 22.33 9.43 -21.74
N GLU A 6 22.09 9.68 -23.02
CA GLU A 6 21.49 10.94 -23.47
C GLU A 6 19.99 11.06 -23.09
N TYR A 7 19.61 12.27 -22.69
CA TYR A 7 18.21 12.65 -22.42
C TYR A 7 17.45 12.79 -23.74
N VAL A 8 16.53 11.87 -24.01
CA VAL A 8 15.69 11.88 -25.21
C VAL A 8 14.64 13.00 -25.16
N TYR A 9 13.95 13.14 -24.02
CA TYR A 9 12.88 14.10 -23.81
C TYR A 9 12.45 14.12 -22.35
N GLN A 10 11.95 15.27 -21.87
CA GLN A 10 11.28 15.42 -20.57
C GLN A 10 9.96 16.17 -20.78
N LYS A 11 8.90 15.71 -20.10
CA LYS A 11 7.61 16.40 -20.04
C LYS A 11 7.19 16.56 -18.60
N LEU A 12 6.83 17.78 -18.22
CA LEU A 12 6.08 18.01 -17.00
C LEU A 12 4.65 17.53 -17.21
N VAL A 13 4.25 16.51 -16.46
CA VAL A 13 2.88 16.02 -16.43
C VAL A 13 2.19 16.74 -15.27
N PRO A 14 1.13 17.54 -15.52
CA PRO A 14 0.35 18.11 -14.43
C PRO A 14 -0.27 16.96 -13.63
N VAL A 15 -0.12 17.00 -12.32
CA VAL A 15 -0.69 16.00 -11.42
C VAL A 15 -1.82 16.63 -10.65
N PHE A 16 -2.94 15.92 -10.55
CA PHE A 16 -4.04 16.31 -9.69
C PHE A 16 -3.80 15.70 -8.31
N MET A 17 -3.41 16.54 -7.37
CA MET A 17 -3.41 16.22 -5.94
C MET A 17 -4.78 16.59 -5.35
N CYS A 18 -5.22 15.84 -4.36
CA CYS A 18 -6.41 16.18 -3.59
C CYS A 18 -6.19 17.54 -2.92
N PRO A 19 -7.14 18.50 -3.01
CA PRO A 19 -7.00 19.82 -2.37
C PRO A 19 -6.83 19.76 -0.86
N SER A 20 -7.25 18.66 -0.23
CA SER A 20 -7.06 18.45 1.21
C SER A 20 -5.64 17.97 1.55
N ASP A 21 -4.86 17.47 0.59
CA ASP A 21 -3.51 17.01 0.84
C ASP A 21 -2.58 18.17 1.20
N ASP A 22 -1.81 17.98 2.26
CA ASP A 22 -0.87 18.96 2.80
C ASP A 22 0.58 18.50 2.68
N SER A 23 0.85 17.52 1.81
CA SER A 23 2.20 17.19 1.42
C SER A 23 2.77 18.39 0.67
N GLU A 24 3.92 18.89 1.14
CA GLU A 24 4.67 19.92 0.44
C GLU A 24 4.90 19.50 -1.02
N GLU A 25 4.90 20.48 -1.94
CA GLU A 25 5.34 20.25 -3.32
C GLU A 25 6.82 19.89 -3.30
N LYS A 26 7.13 18.61 -3.15
CA LYS A 26 8.51 18.13 -3.17
C LYS A 26 8.94 17.99 -4.62
N GLN A 27 9.46 19.08 -5.17
CA GLN A 27 10.44 19.03 -6.28
C GLN A 27 11.78 18.46 -5.79
N ARG A 28 11.78 17.39 -4.97
CA ARG A 28 13.00 16.69 -4.60
C ARG A 28 13.45 15.90 -5.82
N ASP A 29 14.30 16.55 -6.61
CA ASP A 29 15.14 16.02 -7.68
C ASP A 29 14.50 14.91 -8.55
N THR A 30 14.21 15.24 -9.80
CA THR A 30 14.20 14.30 -10.95
C THR A 30 13.05 13.25 -11.02
N ASN A 31 11.86 13.66 -11.50
CA ASN A 31 10.79 12.76 -11.98
C ASN A 31 9.92 12.04 -10.94
N ARG A 32 9.71 12.62 -9.75
CA ARG A 32 8.87 12.01 -8.69
C ARG A 32 7.63 12.85 -8.42
N ALA A 33 6.56 12.56 -9.15
CA ALA A 33 5.27 13.21 -8.97
C ALA A 33 4.47 12.53 -7.85
N LEU A 34 4.07 13.27 -6.81
CA LEU A 34 3.16 12.77 -5.77
C LEU A 34 1.74 12.63 -6.33
N TYR A 35 0.93 11.75 -5.73
CA TYR A 35 -0.45 11.48 -6.15
C TYR A 35 -1.27 11.12 -4.91
N ASN A 36 -2.59 10.96 -5.03
CA ASN A 36 -3.44 10.62 -3.89
C ASN A 36 -4.22 9.30 -4.03
N TYR A 37 -4.01 8.53 -5.09
CA TYR A 37 -4.77 7.29 -5.37
C TYR A 37 -3.88 6.12 -5.75
N ALA A 38 -3.71 5.13 -4.87
CA ALA A 38 -2.79 4.03 -5.07
C ALA A 38 -3.48 2.72 -5.42
N MET A 39 -2.74 1.88 -6.15
CA MET A 39 -3.12 0.52 -6.48
C MET A 39 -3.20 -0.33 -5.20
N SER A 40 -4.21 -1.19 -5.13
CA SER A 40 -4.42 -2.09 -4.00
C SER A 40 -3.70 -3.43 -4.17
N MET A 41 -2.80 -3.72 -3.24
CA MET A 41 -2.26 -5.06 -3.01
C MET A 41 -3.18 -5.93 -2.16
N GLY A 42 -4.25 -5.37 -1.59
CA GLY A 42 -5.26 -6.09 -0.83
C GLY A 42 -4.89 -6.44 0.60
N ALA A 43 -5.48 -7.54 1.11
CA ALA A 43 -5.23 -8.15 2.41
C ALA A 43 -3.84 -8.85 2.50
N GLN A 44 -2.79 -8.09 2.20
CA GLN A 44 -1.44 -8.59 1.95
C GLN A 44 -0.61 -8.72 3.22
N ALA A 45 0.32 -9.68 3.24
CA ALA A 45 1.42 -9.68 4.19
C ALA A 45 2.29 -8.42 4.03
N MET A 46 2.30 -7.60 5.06
CA MET A 46 3.11 -6.40 5.19
C MET A 46 3.99 -6.53 6.42
N PRO A 47 5.18 -7.14 6.33
CA PRO A 47 6.15 -7.11 7.43
C PRO A 47 6.54 -5.66 7.74
N PRO A 48 6.47 -5.20 9.01
CA PRO A 48 6.88 -3.84 9.37
C PRO A 48 8.40 -3.71 9.49
N LEU A 49 8.94 -2.49 9.36
CA LEU A 49 10.34 -2.21 9.68
C LEU A 49 10.61 -2.27 11.19
N PHE A 50 9.64 -1.83 12.00
CA PHE A 50 9.70 -1.83 13.46
C PHE A 50 8.73 -2.86 14.05
N ALA A 51 8.88 -3.21 15.32
CA ALA A 51 8.02 -4.17 16.02
C ALA A 51 6.57 -3.64 16.20
N CYS A 52 5.81 -3.61 15.11
CA CYS A 52 4.40 -3.23 15.05
C CYS A 52 3.54 -4.50 14.91
N SER A 53 2.79 -4.82 15.96
CA SER A 53 1.79 -5.89 15.95
C SER A 53 0.42 -5.29 15.60
N LEU A 54 -0.10 -5.64 14.44
CA LEU A 54 -1.41 -5.16 13.97
C LEU A 54 -2.55 -5.77 14.77
N ALA A 55 -2.39 -7.00 15.25
CA ALA A 55 -3.37 -7.72 16.06
C ALA A 55 -3.74 -6.98 17.35
N ARG A 56 -2.89 -6.06 17.83
CA ARG A 56 -3.22 -5.16 18.95
C ARG A 56 -4.32 -4.15 18.62
N TYR A 57 -4.54 -3.86 17.34
CA TYR A 57 -5.50 -2.87 16.85
C TYR A 57 -6.71 -3.54 16.21
N VAL A 58 -6.49 -4.61 15.45
CA VAL A 58 -7.53 -5.25 14.62
C VAL A 58 -7.86 -6.69 15.02
N GLY A 59 -7.15 -7.25 16.00
CA GLY A 59 -7.26 -8.67 16.36
C GLY A 59 -6.62 -9.59 15.32
N PHE A 60 -6.82 -10.89 15.50
CA PHE A 60 -6.38 -11.90 14.54
C PHE A 60 -7.51 -12.25 13.57
N GLY A 61 -7.16 -12.29 12.28
CA GLY A 61 -8.06 -12.77 11.24
C GLY A 61 -8.11 -14.30 11.15
N PRO A 62 -8.88 -14.84 10.19
CA PRO A 62 -9.01 -16.28 9.98
C PRO A 62 -7.69 -17.02 9.74
N SER A 63 -6.67 -16.36 9.21
CA SER A 63 -5.33 -16.96 9.01
C SER A 63 -4.49 -17.08 10.28
N GLY A 64 -4.84 -16.35 11.34
CA GLY A 64 -4.02 -16.20 12.55
C GLY A 64 -2.75 -15.36 12.37
N ALA A 65 -2.53 -14.72 11.21
CA ALA A 65 -1.32 -13.97 10.93
C ALA A 65 -1.38 -12.52 11.48
N ASP A 66 -0.29 -12.06 12.10
CA ASP A 66 -0.12 -10.67 12.60
C ASP A 66 0.58 -9.74 11.60
N ASN A 67 0.73 -10.17 10.35
CA ASN A 67 1.41 -9.41 9.31
C ASN A 67 0.44 -8.81 8.29
N GLY A 68 -0.88 -8.87 8.52
CA GLY A 68 -1.87 -8.37 7.57
C GLY A 68 -2.37 -9.36 6.53
N ASN A 69 -1.78 -10.54 6.42
CA ASN A 69 -2.25 -11.62 5.56
C ASN A 69 -3.53 -12.26 6.13
N TRP A 70 -4.62 -11.50 6.14
CA TRP A 70 -5.82 -11.76 6.94
C TRP A 70 -6.51 -13.09 6.60
N PHE A 71 -6.54 -13.46 5.32
CA PHE A 71 -7.15 -14.72 4.84
C PHE A 71 -6.13 -15.80 4.43
N GLY A 72 -4.82 -15.53 4.52
CA GLY A 72 -3.79 -16.49 4.10
C GLY A 72 -3.54 -16.53 2.59
N THR A 73 -4.18 -15.64 1.83
CA THR A 73 -4.21 -15.53 0.37
C THR A 73 -3.12 -14.63 -0.21
N GLY A 74 -2.43 -13.86 0.65
CA GLY A 74 -1.38 -12.91 0.29
C GLY A 74 -0.10 -13.09 1.13
N PRO A 75 0.60 -14.23 1.04
CA PRO A 75 1.73 -14.55 1.93
C PRO A 75 2.99 -13.71 1.67
N GLU A 76 3.11 -13.08 0.50
CA GLU A 76 4.36 -12.47 0.07
C GLU A 76 4.55 -11.06 0.64
N GLY A 77 5.64 -10.87 1.38
CA GLY A 77 5.94 -9.59 2.03
C GLY A 77 5.98 -8.44 1.03
N HIS A 78 5.19 -7.39 1.30
CA HIS A 78 5.09 -6.16 0.48
C HIS A 78 4.69 -6.40 -0.98
N GLY A 79 4.07 -7.55 -1.26
CA GLY A 79 3.72 -7.95 -2.62
C GLY A 79 4.93 -8.03 -3.55
N ASN A 80 6.12 -8.36 -3.00
CA ASN A 80 7.35 -8.41 -3.77
C ASN A 80 7.31 -9.52 -4.81
N TRP A 81 6.88 -10.74 -4.46
CA TRP A 81 6.93 -11.87 -5.38
C TRP A 81 5.65 -11.98 -6.23
N SER A 82 5.80 -11.94 -7.55
CA SER A 82 4.67 -11.89 -8.51
C SER A 82 4.81 -12.86 -9.71
N TRP A 83 5.91 -13.60 -9.79
CA TRP A 83 6.24 -14.50 -10.92
C TRP A 83 6.08 -15.98 -10.55
N GLY A 84 5.56 -16.81 -11.46
CA GLY A 84 5.40 -18.26 -11.28
C GLY A 84 4.03 -18.72 -10.73
N GLU A 85 3.71 -20.00 -10.89
CA GLU A 85 2.35 -20.56 -10.76
C GLU A 85 1.71 -20.49 -9.36
N PRO A 86 0.38 -20.24 -9.26
CA PRO A 86 -0.45 -19.36 -10.07
C PRO A 86 -0.81 -18.11 -9.27
N ASN A 87 -0.13 -16.98 -9.50
CA ASN A 87 -0.57 -15.65 -9.00
C ASN A 87 -0.96 -15.65 -7.49
N ARG A 88 -0.38 -16.56 -6.69
CA ARG A 88 -0.89 -16.90 -5.35
C ARG A 88 -0.42 -15.94 -4.27
N ALA A 89 0.57 -15.15 -4.59
CA ALA A 89 1.27 -14.29 -3.68
C ALA A 89 0.54 -13.02 -3.29
N ILE A 90 -0.22 -12.45 -4.22
CA ILE A 90 -0.91 -11.18 -4.05
C ILE A 90 -2.36 -11.49 -3.69
N SER A 91 -2.94 -10.75 -2.75
CA SER A 91 -4.36 -10.86 -2.34
C SER A 91 -5.27 -9.91 -3.13
N GLY A 92 -4.85 -8.65 -3.31
CA GLY A 92 -5.54 -7.65 -4.12
C GLY A 92 -5.29 -7.81 -5.62
N ILE A 93 -5.26 -6.70 -6.37
CA ILE A 93 -5.22 -6.76 -7.84
C ILE A 93 -3.92 -6.29 -8.48
N PHE A 94 -3.03 -5.63 -7.73
CA PHE A 94 -1.72 -5.19 -8.23
C PHE A 94 -0.62 -5.65 -7.29
N SER A 95 0.50 -6.11 -7.83
CA SER A 95 1.73 -6.32 -7.06
C SER A 95 2.52 -5.02 -6.94
N ARG A 96 3.52 -5.02 -6.05
CA ARG A 96 4.56 -4.01 -6.09
C ARG A 96 5.32 -4.07 -7.42
N GLY A 97 5.69 -2.91 -7.97
CA GLY A 97 6.54 -2.81 -9.15
C GLY A 97 7.98 -3.14 -8.78
N GLY A 98 8.58 -4.10 -9.49
CA GLY A 98 9.87 -4.71 -9.16
C GLY A 98 10.96 -3.82 -8.58
N TRP A 99 11.45 -4.21 -7.40
CA TRP A 99 12.76 -3.81 -6.93
C TRP A 99 13.76 -4.93 -7.23
N ARG A 100 15.00 -4.58 -7.60
CA ARG A 100 16.08 -5.57 -7.75
C ARG A 100 16.54 -5.99 -6.36
N PHE A 101 16.29 -7.23 -5.99
CA PHE A 101 16.83 -7.80 -4.76
C PHE A 101 18.09 -8.62 -5.05
N LEU A 102 19.09 -8.48 -4.19
CA LEU A 102 20.35 -9.23 -4.28
C LEU A 102 20.12 -10.72 -4.01
N PRO A 103 21.03 -11.61 -4.47
CA PRO A 103 20.98 -13.03 -4.14
C PRO A 103 20.95 -13.23 -2.61
N GLY A 104 20.18 -14.21 -2.16
CA GLY A 104 19.92 -14.53 -0.76
C GLY A 104 18.59 -13.98 -0.22
N TRP A 105 17.98 -13.00 -0.88
CA TRP A 105 16.67 -12.49 -0.50
C TRP A 105 15.56 -13.51 -0.85
N VAL A 106 14.75 -13.92 0.14
CA VAL A 106 13.77 -15.05 0.06
C VAL A 106 14.42 -16.35 -0.45
N GLY A 107 15.72 -16.55 -0.19
CA GLY A 107 16.44 -17.74 -0.60
C GLY A 107 16.76 -17.83 -2.11
N SER A 108 16.59 -16.76 -2.88
CA SER A 108 16.93 -16.76 -4.31
C SER A 108 18.45 -16.82 -4.54
N PRO A 109 18.97 -17.73 -5.37
CA PRO A 109 20.40 -17.79 -5.70
C PRO A 109 20.84 -16.74 -6.76
N VAL A 110 19.90 -16.01 -7.34
CA VAL A 110 20.13 -14.96 -8.36
C VAL A 110 19.43 -13.66 -7.97
N ASP A 111 19.80 -12.56 -8.63
CA ASP A 111 19.03 -11.32 -8.53
C ASP A 111 17.58 -11.57 -8.94
N THR A 112 16.64 -11.19 -8.08
CA THR A 112 15.22 -11.21 -8.47
C THR A 112 14.80 -9.83 -8.94
N HIS A 113 14.38 -9.78 -10.20
CA HIS A 113 13.68 -8.64 -10.78
C HIS A 113 12.20 -9.01 -10.86
N HIS A 114 11.40 -8.55 -9.90
CA HIS A 114 9.98 -8.90 -9.91
C HIS A 114 9.24 -8.03 -10.93
N ALA A 115 8.72 -8.59 -12.03
CA ALA A 115 7.90 -7.79 -12.92
C ALA A 115 6.64 -7.30 -12.17
N PRO A 116 6.16 -6.07 -12.41
CA PRO A 116 4.83 -5.71 -11.94
C PRO A 116 3.81 -6.72 -12.46
N TRP A 117 2.88 -7.12 -11.60
CA TRP A 117 1.78 -8.02 -11.94
C TRP A 117 0.46 -7.33 -11.63
N ALA A 118 -0.53 -7.61 -12.47
CA ALA A 118 -1.91 -7.20 -12.26
C ALA A 118 -2.85 -8.39 -12.51
N ALA A 119 -3.92 -8.46 -11.75
CA ALA A 119 -4.95 -9.47 -11.90
C ALA A 119 -5.65 -9.34 -13.25
N ARG A 120 -5.98 -10.48 -13.87
CA ARG A 120 -6.96 -10.52 -14.97
C ARG A 120 -8.36 -10.52 -14.37
N PHE A 121 -9.38 -10.08 -15.11
CA PHE A 121 -10.77 -10.14 -14.64
C PHE A 121 -11.19 -11.53 -14.15
N ARG A 122 -10.74 -12.59 -14.83
CA ARG A 122 -11.00 -13.99 -14.42
C ARG A 122 -10.37 -14.38 -13.07
N ASP A 123 -9.38 -13.63 -12.60
CA ASP A 123 -8.68 -13.88 -11.33
C ASP A 123 -9.40 -13.18 -10.16
N ILE A 124 -10.44 -12.37 -10.42
CA ILE A 124 -11.26 -11.63 -9.44
C ILE A 124 -12.55 -12.42 -9.20
N THR A 125 -12.43 -13.53 -8.47
CA THR A 125 -13.53 -14.48 -8.28
C THR A 125 -14.62 -13.98 -7.32
N ASP A 126 -14.31 -12.99 -6.48
CA ASP A 126 -15.28 -12.42 -5.53
C ASP A 126 -16.17 -11.33 -6.17
N GLY A 127 -15.92 -11.03 -7.46
CA GLY A 127 -16.69 -10.11 -8.28
C GLY A 127 -16.06 -8.72 -8.38
N THR A 128 -16.07 -8.14 -9.58
CA THR A 128 -15.41 -6.85 -9.84
C THR A 128 -16.00 -5.68 -9.08
N ALA A 129 -17.29 -5.73 -8.74
CA ALA A 129 -17.99 -4.73 -7.94
C ALA A 129 -17.69 -4.83 -6.42
N ASN A 130 -16.96 -5.88 -6.00
CA ASN A 130 -16.71 -6.17 -4.59
C ASN A 130 -15.24 -6.06 -4.20
N VAL A 131 -14.36 -5.73 -5.15
CA VAL A 131 -12.90 -5.75 -4.93
C VAL A 131 -12.33 -4.36 -5.19
N ILE A 132 -11.64 -3.82 -4.20
CA ILE A 132 -10.94 -2.54 -4.26
C ILE A 132 -9.80 -2.64 -5.25
N ALA A 133 -9.85 -1.79 -6.27
CA ALA A 133 -8.78 -1.63 -7.24
C ALA A 133 -7.75 -0.60 -6.79
N MET A 134 -8.25 0.56 -6.33
CA MET A 134 -7.42 1.67 -5.87
C MET A 134 -8.09 2.40 -4.72
N GLY A 135 -7.32 3.14 -3.93
CA GLY A 135 -7.87 3.92 -2.81
C GLY A 135 -7.08 5.19 -2.54
N GLU A 136 -7.74 6.12 -1.86
CA GLU A 136 -7.10 7.35 -1.42
C GLU A 136 -5.97 7.07 -0.42
N TYR A 137 -4.87 7.81 -0.58
CA TYR A 137 -3.79 7.83 0.39
C TYR A 137 -3.15 9.21 0.44
N ARG A 138 -2.39 9.46 1.52
CA ARG A 138 -1.69 10.71 1.77
C ARG A 138 -0.18 10.49 1.64
N PRO A 139 0.50 11.10 0.64
CA PRO A 139 1.92 10.87 0.39
C PRO A 139 2.80 11.04 1.61
N LYS A 140 2.59 12.10 2.37
CA LYS A 140 3.42 12.40 3.54
C LYS A 140 3.36 11.35 4.66
N CYS A 141 2.40 10.42 4.63
CA CYS A 141 2.13 9.52 5.75
C CYS A 141 2.91 8.19 5.68
N GLY A 142 3.74 8.00 4.65
CA GLY A 142 4.66 6.86 4.54
C GLY A 142 6.00 7.29 3.95
N ASP A 143 7.07 6.59 4.32
CA ASP A 143 8.41 6.87 3.82
C ASP A 143 8.52 6.66 2.31
N HIS A 144 8.00 5.54 1.82
CA HIS A 144 8.04 5.20 0.41
C HIS A 144 7.17 6.12 -0.43
N THR A 145 5.99 6.46 0.06
CA THR A 145 5.04 7.35 -0.61
C THR A 145 5.44 8.81 -0.55
N TRP A 146 6.15 9.25 0.50
CA TRP A 146 6.67 10.61 0.58
C TRP A 146 7.98 10.74 -0.22
N ALA A 147 8.91 9.81 -0.08
CA ALA A 147 10.20 9.89 -0.78
C ALA A 147 10.09 9.60 -2.29
N ASN A 148 9.08 8.82 -2.69
CA ASN A 148 8.94 8.32 -4.05
C ASN A 148 7.56 8.64 -4.63
N GLY A 149 7.53 9.12 -5.87
CA GLY A 149 6.29 9.47 -6.58
C GLY A 149 5.61 8.27 -7.28
N TRP A 150 4.51 8.54 -7.97
CA TRP A 150 3.60 7.53 -8.54
C TRP A 150 4.24 6.52 -9.49
N PHE A 151 5.29 6.92 -10.22
CA PHE A 151 5.94 6.05 -11.20
C PHE A 151 7.07 5.21 -10.60
N HIS A 152 7.39 5.40 -9.32
CA HIS A 152 8.50 4.68 -8.70
C HIS A 152 8.07 3.29 -8.24
N ALA A 153 8.83 2.28 -8.66
CA ALA A 153 8.66 0.86 -8.33
C ALA A 153 8.43 0.60 -6.83
N ASN A 154 9.14 1.35 -5.99
CA ASN A 154 9.06 1.26 -4.54
C ASN A 154 8.25 2.40 -3.90
N ALA A 155 7.04 2.67 -4.39
CA ALA A 155 6.17 3.74 -3.85
C ALA A 155 4.72 3.34 -3.67
N ILE A 156 4.11 2.80 -4.74
CA ILE A 156 2.64 2.74 -4.87
C ILE A 156 2.01 1.42 -4.41
N TRP A 157 2.71 0.71 -3.54
CA TRP A 157 2.33 -0.61 -3.04
C TRP A 157 1.50 -0.48 -1.75
N LEU A 158 0.26 0.01 -1.86
CA LEU A 158 -0.62 0.16 -0.70
C LEU A 158 -1.50 -1.08 -0.50
N ALA A 159 -1.87 -1.35 0.74
CA ALA A 159 -2.63 -2.51 1.14
C ALA A 159 -3.79 -2.12 2.07
N THR A 160 -4.80 -2.98 2.16
CA THR A 160 -5.88 -2.81 3.15
C THR A 160 -5.45 -3.24 4.56
N THR A 161 -4.23 -3.79 4.70
CA THR A 161 -3.59 -4.30 5.92
C THR A 161 -3.68 -3.41 7.16
N SER A 162 -3.85 -2.10 7.02
CA SER A 162 -4.13 -1.24 8.17
C SER A 162 -5.48 -0.57 8.02
N PRO A 163 -6.17 -0.31 9.15
CA PRO A 163 -7.38 0.51 9.14
C PRO A 163 -7.18 1.80 8.35
N ILE A 164 -8.25 2.21 7.66
CA ILE A 164 -8.29 3.51 6.97
C ILE A 164 -7.91 4.60 7.99
N ASN A 165 -7.07 5.53 7.55
CA ASN A 165 -6.58 6.64 8.38
C ASN A 165 -5.72 6.23 9.60
N PHE A 166 -5.10 5.04 9.60
CA PHE A 166 -4.16 4.69 10.68
C PHE A 166 -3.10 5.81 10.88
N PRO A 167 -2.89 6.31 12.11
CA PRO A 167 -2.17 7.57 12.37
C PRO A 167 -0.65 7.46 12.24
N THR A 168 -0.15 7.53 11.00
CA THR A 168 1.29 7.52 10.66
C THR A 168 1.81 8.85 10.10
N CYS A 169 0.91 9.81 9.86
CA CYS A 169 1.25 11.09 9.26
C CYS A 169 2.15 11.93 10.17
N PRO A 170 3.30 12.42 9.69
CA PRO A 170 4.18 13.32 10.44
C PRO A 170 3.49 14.62 10.83
N GLY A 171 3.76 15.09 12.05
CA GLY A 171 3.12 16.27 12.66
C GLY A 171 1.68 16.05 13.14
N GLU A 172 1.10 14.86 12.95
CA GLU A 172 -0.27 14.54 13.38
C GLU A 172 -0.27 13.54 14.53
N PHE A 173 -1.26 13.62 15.42
CA PHE A 173 -1.44 12.68 16.53
C PHE A 173 -0.14 12.46 17.35
N GLY A 174 0.64 13.52 17.56
CA GLY A 174 1.91 13.47 18.30
C GLY A 174 3.05 12.75 17.56
N ASN A 175 2.94 12.50 16.26
CA ASN A 175 4.05 12.01 15.45
C ASN A 175 5.07 13.13 15.21
N PRO A 176 6.38 12.83 15.16
CA PRO A 176 7.42 13.82 14.85
C PRO A 176 7.13 14.57 13.54
N VAL A 177 7.42 15.87 13.50
CA VAL A 177 7.27 16.71 12.30
C VAL A 177 8.38 16.42 11.28
N ASP A 178 9.60 16.18 11.76
CA ASP A 178 10.71 15.68 10.93
C ASP A 178 10.87 14.17 11.15
N PRO A 179 10.17 13.35 10.35
CA PRO A 179 10.24 11.90 10.49
C PRO A 179 11.56 11.32 9.95
N TRP A 180 12.29 12.09 9.13
CA TRP A 180 13.49 11.63 8.42
C TRP A 180 14.77 11.75 9.23
N ASN A 181 14.76 12.52 10.32
CA ASN A 181 15.90 12.68 11.24
C ASN A 181 16.18 11.44 12.14
N GLY A 182 15.63 10.28 11.79
CA GLY A 182 16.47 9.20 11.27
C GLY A 182 17.27 8.27 12.19
N TRP A 183 17.35 8.41 13.52
CA TRP A 183 17.98 7.37 14.39
C TRP A 183 17.27 7.08 15.73
N ALA A 184 16.23 7.84 16.11
CA ALA A 184 15.55 7.64 17.40
C ALA A 184 14.59 6.43 17.43
N GLY A 185 14.31 5.82 16.27
CA GLY A 185 13.30 4.76 16.16
C GLY A 185 11.90 5.25 16.50
N PRO A 186 10.91 4.33 16.59
CA PRO A 186 9.56 4.70 17.00
C PRO A 186 9.53 5.24 18.43
N LEU A 187 8.60 6.17 18.70
CA LEU A 187 8.28 6.58 20.06
C LEU A 187 7.89 5.34 20.90
N PRO A 188 8.27 5.27 22.19
CA PRO A 188 7.95 4.14 23.05
C PRO A 188 6.44 3.80 23.02
N GLY A 189 6.11 2.54 22.75
CA GLY A 189 4.74 2.06 22.66
C GLY A 189 3.97 2.45 21.38
N ARG A 190 4.58 3.21 20.46
CA ARG A 190 3.94 3.70 19.23
C ARG A 190 4.65 3.24 17.96
N ALA A 191 5.19 2.02 17.98
CA ALA A 191 5.87 1.41 16.84
C ALA A 191 5.03 1.46 15.55
N CYS A 192 3.72 1.17 15.65
CA CYS A 192 2.81 1.20 14.51
C CYS A 192 2.52 2.60 13.96
N ASN A 193 2.78 3.67 14.72
CA ASN A 193 2.55 5.04 14.26
C ASN A 193 3.74 5.61 13.47
N HIS A 194 4.85 4.89 13.41
CA HIS A 194 6.01 5.36 12.68
C HIS A 194 5.76 5.33 11.17
N PHE A 195 6.17 6.37 10.45
CA PHE A 195 5.95 6.50 9.00
C PHE A 195 6.70 5.44 8.15
N GLN A 196 7.68 4.74 8.74
CA GLN A 196 8.35 3.56 8.13
C GLN A 196 7.81 2.21 8.64
N SER A 197 6.78 2.19 9.49
CA SER A 197 6.10 0.95 9.84
C SER A 197 5.18 0.57 8.68
N TRP A 198 5.76 -0.13 7.70
CA TRP A 198 5.15 -0.36 6.39
C TRP A 198 3.82 -1.10 6.41
N ASN A 199 3.49 -1.79 7.50
CA ASN A 199 2.19 -2.43 7.67
C ASN A 199 1.05 -1.44 7.95
N THR A 200 1.37 -0.25 8.46
CA THR A 200 0.40 0.82 8.78
C THR A 200 0.58 2.09 7.95
N SER A 201 1.82 2.40 7.56
CA SER A 201 2.11 3.58 6.75
C SER A 201 1.73 3.40 5.29
N MET A 202 1.76 2.16 4.80
CA MET A 202 1.37 1.79 3.43
C MET A 202 -0.09 1.33 3.36
N GLY A 203 -0.94 1.99 4.14
CA GLY A 203 -2.40 1.83 4.10
C GLY A 203 -3.09 3.05 3.49
N PHE A 204 -4.36 2.87 3.16
CA PHE A 204 -5.21 3.93 2.60
C PHE A 204 -5.62 4.97 3.64
N LYS A 205 -5.59 6.25 3.23
CA LYS A 205 -5.77 7.41 4.11
C LYS A 205 -6.33 8.61 3.33
N SER A 206 -7.19 9.39 3.97
CA SER A 206 -7.72 10.64 3.43
C SER A 206 -7.95 11.65 4.54
N ARG A 207 -8.06 12.93 4.18
CA ARG A 207 -8.53 13.97 5.12
C ARG A 207 -10.02 14.24 4.98
N HIS A 208 -10.70 13.51 4.10
CA HIS A 208 -12.16 13.56 4.02
C HIS A 208 -12.77 13.09 5.35
N PRO A 209 -13.74 13.82 5.92
CA PRO A 209 -14.34 13.45 7.19
C PRO A 209 -14.93 12.03 7.16
N GLY A 210 -14.48 11.17 8.09
CA GLY A 210 -15.07 9.87 8.34
C GLY A 210 -14.62 8.72 7.45
N GLY A 211 -13.66 8.90 6.53
CA GLY A 211 -13.26 7.82 5.62
C GLY A 211 -12.44 8.26 4.43
N ALA A 212 -12.42 7.42 3.39
CA ALA A 212 -11.64 7.62 2.17
C ALA A 212 -12.43 7.12 0.95
N GLN A 213 -12.13 7.69 -0.22
CA GLN A 213 -12.69 7.21 -1.48
C GLN A 213 -11.89 6.03 -2.04
N PHE A 214 -12.59 5.06 -2.62
CA PHE A 214 -12.03 3.87 -3.22
C PHE A 214 -12.64 3.61 -4.59
N VAL A 215 -11.82 3.15 -5.52
CA VAL A 215 -12.22 2.68 -6.84
C VAL A 215 -12.26 1.17 -6.81
N PHE A 216 -13.34 0.57 -7.30
CA PHE A 216 -13.52 -0.87 -7.39
C PHE A 216 -13.14 -1.38 -8.78
N CYS A 217 -12.97 -2.70 -8.93
CA CYS A 217 -12.49 -3.31 -10.18
C CYS A 217 -13.47 -3.17 -11.36
N ASP A 218 -14.74 -2.85 -11.10
CA ASP A 218 -15.73 -2.50 -12.13
C ASP A 218 -15.74 -1.00 -12.49
N GLY A 219 -14.89 -0.20 -11.85
CA GLY A 219 -14.78 1.25 -12.06
C GLY A 219 -15.73 2.09 -11.21
N SER A 220 -16.58 1.49 -10.38
CA SER A 220 -17.40 2.22 -9.41
C SER A 220 -16.53 2.87 -8.34
N VAL A 221 -17.02 3.98 -7.76
CA VAL A 221 -16.35 4.72 -6.69
C VAL A 221 -17.23 4.72 -5.45
N HIS A 222 -16.66 4.30 -4.33
CA HIS A 222 -17.35 4.21 -3.05
C HIS A 222 -16.54 4.90 -1.97
N PHE A 223 -17.26 5.60 -1.08
CA PHE A 223 -16.70 6.13 0.14
C PHE A 223 -16.77 5.04 1.22
N LEU A 224 -15.63 4.61 1.73
CA LEU A 224 -15.57 3.63 2.82
C LEU A 224 -15.26 4.33 4.13
N SER A 225 -16.09 4.05 5.15
CA SER A 225 -15.93 4.64 6.48
C SER A 225 -14.65 4.15 7.17
N GLU A 226 -13.95 5.04 7.86
CA GLU A 226 -12.81 4.68 8.70
C GLU A 226 -13.20 3.81 9.91
N THR A 227 -14.49 3.77 10.26
CA THR A 227 -15.05 2.92 11.31
C THR A 227 -15.69 1.64 10.76
N MET A 228 -15.50 1.32 9.46
CA MET A 228 -16.07 0.11 8.89
C MET A 228 -15.53 -1.14 9.61
N ASN A 229 -16.30 -2.22 9.56
CA ASN A 229 -15.84 -3.50 10.09
C ASN A 229 -14.54 -3.92 9.38
N TYR A 230 -13.49 -4.19 10.15
CA TYR A 230 -12.17 -4.47 9.59
C TYR A 230 -12.15 -5.77 8.77
N ASP A 231 -12.89 -6.81 9.18
CA ASP A 231 -13.01 -8.04 8.39
C ASP A 231 -13.68 -7.76 7.03
N MET A 232 -14.75 -6.95 7.02
CA MET A 232 -15.36 -6.48 5.76
C MET A 232 -14.39 -5.70 4.89
N TYR A 233 -13.57 -4.82 5.47
CA TYR A 233 -12.56 -4.08 4.72
C TYR A 233 -11.52 -5.01 4.08
N GLN A 234 -11.10 -6.04 4.80
CA GLN A 234 -10.19 -7.05 4.28
C GLN A 234 -10.83 -7.86 3.15
N ARG A 235 -12.13 -8.18 3.24
CA ARG A 235 -12.86 -8.85 2.15
C ARG A 235 -12.88 -8.02 0.88
N LEU A 236 -13.12 -6.71 1.00
CA LEU A 236 -13.05 -5.80 -0.14
C LEU A 236 -11.62 -5.68 -0.70
N GLY A 237 -10.60 -5.93 0.13
CA GLY A 237 -9.19 -5.92 -0.27
C GLY A 237 -8.76 -7.19 -1.00
N ASP A 238 -9.42 -8.33 -0.78
CA ASP A 238 -9.06 -9.60 -1.41
C ASP A 238 -9.87 -9.84 -2.68
N ARG A 239 -9.24 -10.37 -3.73
CA ARG A 239 -9.95 -10.67 -4.97
C ARG A 239 -10.59 -12.06 -5.00
N ARG A 240 -10.24 -12.93 -4.05
CA ARG A 240 -10.50 -14.38 -4.09
C ARG A 240 -10.53 -15.06 -2.71
N ASP A 241 -11.00 -14.36 -1.68
CA ASP A 241 -11.21 -14.96 -0.37
C ASP A 241 -12.46 -15.86 -0.33
N GLY A 242 -13.35 -15.73 -1.32
CA GLY A 242 -14.59 -16.51 -1.45
C GLY A 242 -15.63 -16.19 -0.38
N ARG A 243 -15.51 -15.07 0.32
CA ARG A 243 -16.37 -14.63 1.42
C ARG A 243 -17.41 -13.63 0.92
N PRO A 244 -18.67 -13.72 1.38
CA PRO A 244 -19.70 -12.74 1.01
C PRO A 244 -19.37 -11.33 1.51
N VAL A 245 -19.72 -10.33 0.72
CA VAL A 245 -19.73 -8.91 1.12
C VAL A 245 -21.16 -8.37 1.13
N PHE A 246 -21.46 -7.43 2.04
CA PHE A 246 -22.79 -6.83 2.17
C PHE A 246 -22.73 -5.46 2.87
N GLY A 247 -23.49 -4.49 2.34
CA GLY A 247 -23.80 -3.22 3.00
C GLY A 247 -22.59 -2.43 3.50
N PHE A 248 -21.70 -2.03 2.58
CA PHE A 248 -20.50 -1.23 2.84
C PHE A 248 -20.57 0.16 2.21
#